data_AF-A0A8T6H617-F1
#
_entry.id   AF-A0A8T6H617-F1
#
_cell.length_a   1.000
_cell.length_b   1.000
_cell.length_c   1.000
_cell.angle_alpha   90.00
_cell.angle_beta   90.00
_cell.angle_gamma   90.00
#
_symmetry.space_group_name_H-M   'P 1'
#
loop_
_entity.id
_entity.type
_entity.pdbx_description
1 polymer ?
#
loop_
_entity_poly.entity_id
_entity_poly.type
_entity_poly.pdbx_seq_one_letter_code
_entity_poly.pdbx_strand_id
1 'polypeptide(L)'
;MDVQKYRQVMERIKGRTDYVTSIYRSAESMGKVSVFMVESICLQLRMAIEDIAVACIVANASEMPAVANRLKKEYRPRHILKSLEEINPKCYPIPMVENVSGSTGRFRDTHERPEGDWLTKNDAKSGYGKLSNFVHQNLKYYDGPPIDLNATYSFAQELTTKIFNLLSHHHITVLDENKMYRVIMSSSSDGNVQVAEFERVDDLKVDDIIKEFDALSDEPAAKSKGQPRVTN
;
A
#
# COMPACT_ATOMS: atom_id res chain seq x y z
N MET A 1 10.23 -10.87 -7.84
CA MET A 1 10.30 -10.01 -6.62
C MET A 1 10.67 -10.82 -5.39
N ASP A 2 11.40 -10.24 -4.42
CA ASP A 2 11.53 -10.84 -3.07
C ASP A 2 10.25 -10.57 -2.25
N VAL A 3 9.33 -11.54 -2.27
CA VAL A 3 7.99 -11.42 -1.69
C VAL A 3 8.03 -11.17 -0.18
N GLN A 4 8.97 -11.81 0.54
CA GLN A 4 9.05 -11.65 2.00
C GLN A 4 9.53 -10.26 2.38
N LYS A 5 10.54 -9.73 1.70
CA LYS A 5 10.99 -8.34 1.92
C LYS A 5 9.88 -7.34 1.58
N TYR A 6 9.17 -7.55 0.48
CA TYR A 6 8.08 -6.66 0.08
C TYR A 6 6.97 -6.65 1.14
N ARG A 7 6.55 -7.84 1.59
CA ARG A 7 5.56 -7.99 2.67
C ARG A 7 5.99 -7.27 3.95
N GLN A 8 7.25 -7.40 4.36
CA GLN A 8 7.77 -6.70 5.54
C GLN A 8 7.70 -5.18 5.40
N VAL A 9 7.99 -4.64 4.22
CA VAL A 9 7.86 -3.20 3.97
C VAL A 9 6.39 -2.76 4.05
N MET A 10 5.47 -3.56 3.50
CA MET A 10 4.03 -3.29 3.60
C MET A 10 3.51 -3.33 5.03
N GLU A 11 3.92 -4.32 5.84
CA GLU A 11 3.56 -4.38 7.26
C GLU A 11 4.09 -3.18 8.04
N ARG A 12 5.29 -2.68 7.70
CA ARG A 12 5.81 -1.44 8.28
C ARG A 12 4.95 -0.24 7.92
N ILE A 13 4.56 -0.08 6.65
CA ILE A 13 3.67 1.02 6.22
C ILE A 13 2.34 0.94 6.97
N LYS A 14 1.75 -0.26 7.05
CA LYS A 14 0.50 -0.51 7.77
C LYS A 14 0.61 -0.11 9.25
N GLY A 15 1.65 -0.56 9.95
CA GLY A 15 1.88 -0.19 11.35
C GLY A 15 2.00 1.32 11.56
N ARG A 16 2.61 2.04 10.60
CA ARG A 16 2.70 3.51 10.64
C ARG A 16 1.34 4.16 10.43
N THR A 17 0.55 3.71 9.46
CA THR A 17 -0.80 4.25 9.22
C THR A 17 -1.76 3.94 10.36
N ASP A 18 -1.64 2.77 10.99
CA ASP A 18 -2.42 2.40 12.17
C ASP A 18 -2.08 3.31 13.37
N TYR A 19 -0.79 3.56 13.59
CA TYR A 19 -0.35 4.50 14.62
C TYR A 19 -0.85 5.92 14.36
N VAL A 20 -0.74 6.43 13.12
CA VAL A 20 -1.28 7.74 12.73
C VAL A 20 -2.80 7.81 12.97
N THR A 21 -3.53 6.75 12.59
CA THR A 21 -4.97 6.64 12.82
C THR A 21 -5.31 6.66 14.30
N SER A 22 -4.49 6.05 15.16
CA SER A 22 -4.67 6.11 16.61
C SER A 22 -4.51 7.53 17.17
N ILE A 23 -3.59 8.32 16.61
CA ILE A 23 -3.42 9.73 16.98
C ILE A 23 -4.64 10.53 16.57
N TYR A 24 -5.19 10.31 15.37
CA TYR A 24 -6.41 10.99 14.92
C TYR A 24 -7.60 10.72 15.85
N ARG A 25 -7.83 9.45 16.21
CA ARG A 25 -8.89 9.08 17.16
C ARG A 25 -8.68 9.71 18.54
N SER A 26 -7.44 9.78 19.00
CA SER A 26 -7.08 10.43 20.27
C SER A 26 -7.39 11.93 20.24
N ALA A 27 -7.00 12.62 19.17
CA ALA A 27 -7.27 14.05 19.00
C ALA A 27 -8.77 14.36 18.93
N GLU A 28 -9.56 13.52 18.25
CA GLU A 28 -11.02 13.62 18.20
C GLU A 28 -11.64 13.44 19.59
N SER A 29 -11.25 12.39 20.31
CA SER A 29 -11.73 12.11 21.67
C SER A 29 -11.42 13.24 22.66
N MET A 30 -10.25 13.87 22.55
CA MET A 30 -9.87 15.00 23.38
C MET A 30 -10.42 16.35 22.90
N GLY A 31 -11.00 16.42 21.69
CA GLY A 31 -11.40 17.68 21.06
C GLY A 31 -10.24 18.67 20.87
N LYS A 32 -8.99 18.18 20.80
CA LYS A 32 -7.79 19.01 20.75
C LYS A 32 -6.67 18.33 19.97
N VAL A 33 -6.05 19.08 19.07
CA VAL A 33 -4.81 18.71 18.38
C VAL A 33 -3.64 19.46 19.01
N SER A 34 -2.55 18.75 19.30
CA SER A 34 -1.30 19.35 19.81
C SER A 34 -0.21 19.33 18.74
N VAL A 35 0.78 20.22 18.87
CA VAL A 35 1.94 20.27 17.95
C VAL A 35 2.67 18.93 17.89
N PHE A 36 2.88 18.26 19.03
CA PHE A 36 3.57 16.98 19.12
C PHE A 36 2.83 15.84 18.40
N MET A 37 1.49 15.88 18.41
CA MET A 37 0.69 14.95 17.62
C MET A 37 0.93 15.15 16.14
N VAL A 38 0.89 16.40 15.66
CA VAL A 38 1.10 16.71 14.25
C VAL A 38 2.54 16.39 13.83
N GLU A 39 3.54 16.64 14.68
CA GLU A 39 4.93 16.23 14.43
C GLU A 39 5.06 14.73 14.28
N SER A 40 4.43 13.98 15.18
CA SER A 40 4.43 12.51 15.14
C SER A 40 3.75 12.01 13.86
N ILE A 41 2.60 12.57 13.50
CA ILE A 41 1.90 12.24 12.26
C ILE A 41 2.79 12.53 11.04
N CYS A 42 3.35 13.74 10.96
CA CYS A 42 4.19 14.16 9.83
C CYS A 42 5.42 13.26 9.67
N LEU A 43 6.07 12.89 10.77
CA LEU A 43 7.21 11.98 10.74
C LEU A 43 6.80 10.60 10.21
N GLN A 44 5.72 10.03 10.72
CA GLN A 44 5.28 8.69 10.34
C GLN A 44 4.81 8.63 8.88
N LEU A 45 4.14 9.66 8.39
CA LEU A 45 3.74 9.76 6.99
C LEU A 45 4.94 9.93 6.04
N ARG A 46 5.97 10.68 6.45
CA ARG A 46 7.23 10.74 5.67
C ARG A 46 7.87 9.36 5.55
N MET A 47 8.00 8.65 6.68
CA MET A 47 8.56 7.30 6.69
C MET A 47 7.70 6.33 5.87
N ALA A 48 6.38 6.48 5.85
CA ALA A 48 5.50 5.68 5.00
C ALA A 48 5.76 5.95 3.51
N ILE A 49 5.95 7.22 3.10
CA ILE A 49 6.31 7.57 1.71
C ILE A 49 7.69 7.01 1.32
N GLU A 50 8.66 7.07 2.24
CA GLU A 50 9.96 6.43 2.06
C GLU A 50 9.83 4.91 1.89
N ASP A 51 9.03 4.26 2.74
CA ASP A 51 8.78 2.84 2.67
C ASP A 51 8.06 2.45 1.37
N ILE A 52 7.15 3.27 0.83
CA ILE A 52 6.56 3.06 -0.51
C ILE A 52 7.65 3.08 -1.59
N ALA A 53 8.58 4.03 -1.54
CA ALA A 53 9.68 4.10 -2.49
C ALA A 53 10.61 2.87 -2.36
N VAL A 54 10.89 2.42 -1.13
CA VAL A 54 11.64 1.19 -0.86
C VAL A 54 10.90 -0.05 -1.38
N ALA A 55 9.59 -0.13 -1.23
CA ALA A 55 8.79 -1.23 -1.77
C ALA A 55 8.95 -1.32 -3.30
N CYS A 56 8.95 -0.18 -3.99
CA CYS A 56 9.19 -0.13 -5.44
C CYS A 56 10.60 -0.66 -5.81
N ILE A 57 11.64 -0.38 -4.99
CA ILE A 57 12.97 -0.97 -5.16
C ILE A 57 12.91 -2.48 -4.96
N VAL A 58 12.31 -2.94 -3.86
CA VAL A 58 12.25 -4.38 -3.51
C VAL A 58 11.51 -5.18 -4.58
N ALA A 59 10.44 -4.62 -5.16
CA ALA A 59 9.71 -5.22 -6.26
C ALA A 59 10.62 -5.54 -7.46
N ASN A 60 11.48 -4.58 -7.82
CA ASN A 60 12.32 -4.65 -9.02
C ASN A 60 13.77 -5.11 -8.73
N ALA A 61 14.09 -5.48 -7.49
CA ALA A 61 15.47 -5.74 -7.09
C ALA A 61 16.10 -6.98 -7.74
N SER A 62 15.31 -8.00 -8.08
CA SER A 62 15.80 -9.23 -8.73
C SER A 62 16.34 -8.93 -10.13
N GLU A 63 15.64 -8.09 -10.88
CA GLU A 63 15.98 -7.74 -12.26
C GLU A 63 17.10 -6.68 -12.32
N MET A 64 17.33 -5.98 -11.21
CA MET A 64 18.18 -4.78 -11.17
C MET A 64 19.11 -4.70 -9.95
N PRO A 65 19.94 -5.71 -9.67
CA PRO A 65 20.70 -5.79 -8.42
C PRO A 65 21.66 -4.60 -8.22
N ALA A 66 22.32 -4.13 -9.29
CA ALA A 66 23.25 -2.99 -9.22
C ALA A 66 22.52 -1.67 -8.89
N VAL A 67 21.39 -1.41 -9.54
CA VAL A 67 20.57 -0.21 -9.29
C VAL A 67 19.96 -0.29 -7.90
N ALA A 68 19.40 -1.44 -7.51
CA ALA A 68 18.86 -1.65 -6.18
C ALA A 68 19.92 -1.42 -5.09
N ASN A 69 21.15 -1.90 -5.27
CA ASN A 69 22.24 -1.66 -4.33
C ASN A 69 22.66 -0.19 -4.21
N ARG A 70 22.60 0.56 -5.32
CA ARG A 70 22.80 2.01 -5.31
C ARG A 70 21.66 2.72 -4.57
N LEU A 71 20.42 2.36 -4.89
CA LEU A 71 19.22 3.01 -4.35
C LEU A 71 18.96 2.69 -2.88
N LYS A 72 19.42 1.53 -2.36
CA LYS A 72 19.39 1.21 -0.92
C LYS A 72 20.12 2.23 -0.04
N LYS A 73 21.05 3.01 -0.60
CA LYS A 73 21.78 4.07 0.13
C LYS A 73 21.10 5.43 0.04
N GLU A 74 20.10 5.58 -0.81
CA GLU A 74 19.32 6.80 -0.95
C GLU A 74 18.09 6.72 -0.03
N TYR A 75 17.82 7.79 0.71
CA TYR A 75 16.66 7.87 1.60
C TYR A 75 15.59 8.82 1.07
N ARG A 76 15.92 9.68 0.10
CA ARG A 76 14.97 10.67 -0.44
C ARG A 76 14.02 10.01 -1.45
N PRO A 77 12.70 9.95 -1.18
CA PRO A 77 11.74 9.28 -2.06
C PRO A 77 11.76 9.84 -3.49
N ARG A 78 11.96 11.16 -3.64
CA ARG A 78 12.03 11.83 -4.94
C ARG A 78 13.13 11.25 -5.83
N HIS A 79 14.31 10.97 -5.27
CA HIS A 79 15.45 10.45 -6.01
C HIS A 79 15.24 8.98 -6.35
N ILE A 80 14.76 8.19 -5.37
CA ILE A 80 14.43 6.77 -5.57
C ILE A 80 13.42 6.61 -6.70
N LEU A 81 12.27 7.29 -6.60
CA LEU A 81 11.18 7.15 -7.56
C LEU A 81 11.60 7.62 -8.96
N LYS A 82 12.38 8.70 -9.08
CA LYS A 82 12.90 9.15 -10.37
C LYS A 82 13.82 8.11 -11.00
N SER A 83 14.78 7.58 -10.24
CA SER A 83 15.71 6.58 -10.77
C SER A 83 15.05 5.26 -11.11
N LEU A 84 14.00 4.86 -10.40
CA LEU A 84 13.23 3.66 -10.75
C LEU A 84 12.39 3.88 -12.02
N GLU A 85 11.77 5.05 -12.16
CA GLU A 85 10.95 5.40 -13.32
C GLU A 85 11.75 5.45 -14.63
N GLU A 86 13.02 5.86 -14.56
CA GLU A 86 13.95 5.79 -15.70
C GLU A 86 14.15 4.37 -16.24
N ILE A 87 13.81 3.34 -15.45
CA ILE A 87 14.02 1.95 -15.85
C ILE A 87 12.71 1.18 -16.00
N ASN A 88 11.83 1.26 -15.00
CA ASN A 88 10.50 0.70 -15.04
C ASN A 88 9.48 1.82 -14.81
N PRO A 89 8.89 2.39 -15.88
CA PRO A 89 7.90 3.46 -15.77
C PRO A 89 6.66 3.06 -14.94
N LYS A 90 6.35 1.77 -14.87
CA LYS A 90 5.22 1.17 -14.14
C LYS A 90 5.62 0.71 -12.73
N CYS A 91 6.78 1.08 -12.21
CA CYS A 91 7.27 0.60 -10.91
C CYS A 91 6.47 1.06 -9.68
N TYR A 92 5.48 1.94 -9.85
CA TYR A 92 4.68 2.48 -8.75
C TYR A 92 3.42 1.63 -8.54
N PRO A 93 2.93 1.46 -7.30
CA PRO A 93 1.71 0.69 -7.05
C PRO A 93 0.52 1.23 -7.84
N ILE A 94 -0.27 0.32 -8.40
CA ILE A 94 -1.50 0.61 -9.13
C ILE A 94 -2.66 0.20 -8.23
N PRO A 95 -3.43 1.16 -7.68
CA PRO A 95 -4.53 0.84 -6.78
C PRO A 95 -5.69 0.18 -7.53
N MET A 96 -6.23 -0.87 -6.93
CA MET A 96 -7.34 -1.64 -7.47
C MET A 96 -8.57 -1.52 -6.59
N VAL A 97 -9.74 -1.52 -7.20
CA VAL A 97 -11.05 -1.59 -6.54
C VAL A 97 -11.71 -2.90 -6.93
N GLU A 98 -12.27 -3.60 -5.95
CA GLU A 98 -13.04 -4.82 -6.19
C GLU A 98 -14.49 -4.47 -6.52
N ASN A 99 -15.00 -5.00 -7.63
CA ASN A 99 -16.43 -5.02 -7.87
C ASN A 99 -17.02 -6.28 -7.26
N VAL A 100 -17.81 -6.07 -6.21
CA VAL A 100 -18.64 -7.10 -5.60
C VAL A 100 -20.06 -7.01 -6.14
N SER A 101 -20.66 -8.16 -6.45
CA SER A 101 -22.04 -8.23 -6.91
C SER A 101 -22.99 -7.80 -5.79
N GLY A 102 -23.75 -6.72 -6.00
CA GLY A 102 -24.69 -6.20 -5.00
C GLY A 102 -25.79 -7.19 -4.56
N SER A 103 -26.09 -8.22 -5.37
CA SER A 103 -27.10 -9.23 -5.05
C SER A 103 -26.57 -10.45 -4.29
N THR A 104 -25.28 -10.79 -4.44
CA THR A 104 -24.70 -12.02 -3.88
C THR A 104 -23.53 -11.77 -2.93
N GLY A 105 -23.00 -10.54 -2.89
CA GLY A 105 -21.78 -10.19 -2.17
C GLY A 105 -20.52 -10.86 -2.73
N ARG A 106 -20.61 -11.60 -3.85
CA ARG A 106 -19.47 -12.31 -4.43
C ARG A 106 -18.62 -11.38 -5.28
N PHE A 107 -17.31 -11.58 -5.21
CA PHE A 107 -16.33 -10.95 -6.10
C PHE A 107 -16.68 -11.21 -7.57
N ARG A 108 -16.60 -10.18 -8.42
CA ARG A 108 -16.70 -10.31 -9.88
C ARG A 108 -15.36 -10.05 -10.55
N ASP A 109 -14.85 -8.84 -10.39
CA ASP A 109 -13.64 -8.37 -11.05
C ASP A 109 -12.95 -7.28 -10.21
N THR A 110 -11.79 -6.85 -10.70
CA THR A 110 -11.11 -5.63 -10.22
C THR A 110 -10.93 -4.64 -11.36
N HIS A 111 -10.96 -3.36 -11.02
CA HIS A 111 -10.59 -2.27 -11.93
C HIS A 111 -9.67 -1.28 -11.22
N GLU A 112 -8.90 -0.50 -11.98
CA GLU A 112 -8.04 0.53 -11.41
C GLU A 112 -8.88 1.61 -10.72
N ARG A 113 -8.41 2.08 -9.56
CA ARG A 113 -9.05 3.20 -8.85
C ARG A 113 -8.90 4.49 -9.66
N PRO A 114 -9.96 5.31 -9.81
CA PRO A 114 -9.88 6.61 -10.48
C PRO A 114 -8.77 7.52 -9.90
N GLU A 115 -8.14 8.31 -10.77
CA GLU A 115 -7.14 9.29 -10.35
C GLU A 115 -7.72 10.35 -9.40
N GLY A 116 -6.86 10.87 -8.51
CA GLY A 116 -7.21 11.91 -7.53
C GLY A 116 -7.52 11.39 -6.13
N ASP A 117 -7.96 10.14 -6.01
CA ASP A 117 -8.38 9.54 -4.73
C ASP A 117 -7.26 8.79 -3.99
N TRP A 118 -6.11 8.61 -4.62
CA TRP A 118 -4.99 7.84 -4.09
C TRP A 118 -3.68 8.62 -4.20
N LEU A 119 -2.66 8.18 -3.47
CA LEU A 119 -1.37 8.86 -3.43
C LEU A 119 -0.62 8.67 -4.75
N THR A 120 -0.66 9.65 -5.65
CA THR A 120 0.16 9.57 -6.87
C THR A 120 1.64 9.76 -6.56
N LYS A 121 2.52 9.43 -7.52
CA LYS A 121 3.96 9.74 -7.45
C LYS A 121 4.22 11.22 -7.15
N ASN A 122 3.42 12.12 -7.73
CA ASN A 122 3.59 13.57 -7.55
C ASN A 122 3.07 14.01 -6.18
N ASP A 123 2.00 13.41 -5.68
CA ASP A 123 1.53 13.61 -4.30
C ASP A 123 2.57 13.13 -3.30
N ALA A 124 3.19 11.96 -3.51
CA ALA A 124 4.26 11.45 -2.66
C ALA A 124 5.45 12.43 -2.60
N LYS A 125 5.90 12.95 -3.74
CA LYS A 125 7.01 13.92 -3.83
C LYS A 125 6.66 15.24 -3.12
N SER A 126 5.49 15.80 -3.42
CA SER A 126 5.06 17.09 -2.87
C SER A 126 4.72 16.99 -1.38
N GLY A 127 4.03 15.93 -0.97
CA GLY A 127 3.68 15.65 0.41
C GLY A 127 4.90 15.41 1.28
N TYR A 128 5.87 14.62 0.82
CA TYR A 128 7.13 14.45 1.54
C TYR A 128 7.81 15.79 1.85
N GLY A 129 7.88 16.70 0.85
CA GLY A 129 8.45 18.03 1.02
C GLY A 129 7.69 18.87 2.06
N LYS A 130 6.36 18.92 1.96
CA LYS A 130 5.50 19.67 2.91
C LYS A 130 5.65 19.15 4.35
N LEU A 131 5.60 17.84 4.55
CA LEU A 131 5.78 17.22 5.86
C LEU A 131 7.20 17.45 6.41
N SER A 132 8.22 17.41 5.55
CA SER A 132 9.60 17.66 5.95
C SER A 132 9.79 19.09 6.42
N ASN A 133 9.20 20.05 5.72
CA ASN A 133 9.24 21.46 6.12
C ASN A 133 8.61 21.64 7.50
N PHE A 134 7.43 21.05 7.76
CA PHE A 134 6.80 21.10 9.08
C PHE A 134 7.72 20.63 10.20
N VAL A 135 8.29 19.43 10.05
CA VAL A 135 9.18 18.83 11.06
C VAL A 135 10.43 19.68 11.29
N HIS A 136 10.97 20.31 10.25
CA HIS A 136 12.18 21.13 10.37
C HIS A 136 11.91 22.53 10.92
N GLN A 137 10.74 23.11 10.69
CA GLN A 137 10.39 24.46 11.13
C GLN A 137 10.14 24.56 12.64
N ASN A 138 9.77 23.47 13.31
CA ASN A 138 9.65 23.42 14.76
C ASN A 138 11.02 23.33 15.49
N LEU A 139 12.14 23.23 14.77
CA LEU A 139 13.47 23.41 15.35
C LEU A 139 13.74 24.92 15.55
N LYS A 140 14.24 25.28 16.75
CA LYS A 140 14.33 26.64 17.34
C LYS A 140 15.04 27.77 16.56
N TYR A 141 15.32 27.62 15.27
CA TYR A 141 16.08 28.57 14.44
C TYR A 141 15.39 28.93 13.11
N TYR A 142 14.07 28.76 13.02
CA TYR A 142 13.31 29.08 11.80
C TYR A 142 12.69 30.49 11.87
N ASP A 143 13.18 31.40 11.02
CA ASP A 143 12.68 32.78 10.87
C ASP A 143 11.53 32.92 9.84
N GLY A 144 10.91 31.81 9.43
CA GLY A 144 9.80 31.85 8.47
C GLY A 144 8.43 32.06 9.11
N PRO A 145 7.37 32.14 8.29
CA PRO A 145 6.02 32.42 8.78
C PRO A 145 5.54 31.33 9.74
N PRO A 146 4.71 31.67 10.73
CA PRO A 146 4.14 30.71 11.66
C PRO A 146 3.33 29.66 10.90
N ILE A 147 3.51 28.41 11.29
CA ILE A 147 2.80 27.29 10.67
C ILE A 147 1.35 27.29 11.12
N ASP A 148 0.44 27.13 10.16
CA ASP A 148 -0.93 26.75 10.45
C ASP A 148 -1.00 25.25 10.81
N LEU A 149 -1.13 24.98 12.11
CA LEU A 149 -1.23 23.63 12.65
C LEU A 149 -2.46 22.89 12.12
N ASN A 150 -3.59 23.58 11.97
CA ASN A 150 -4.85 22.99 11.51
C ASN A 150 -4.79 22.64 10.03
N ALA A 151 -4.21 23.54 9.21
CA ALA A 151 -3.98 23.26 7.80
C ALA A 151 -3.03 22.07 7.62
N THR A 152 -1.96 21.99 8.42
CA THR A 152 -1.02 20.86 8.37
C THR A 152 -1.69 19.55 8.78
N TYR A 153 -2.49 19.57 9.85
CA TYR A 153 -3.24 18.41 10.32
C TYR A 153 -4.23 17.91 9.27
N SER A 154 -5.02 18.82 8.67
CA SER A 154 -5.98 18.49 7.61
C SER A 154 -5.28 17.92 6.37
N PHE A 155 -4.17 18.52 5.96
CA PHE A 155 -3.33 17.99 4.88
C PHE A 155 -2.82 16.58 5.17
N ALA A 156 -2.38 16.32 6.41
CA ALA A 156 -1.92 15.00 6.81
C ALA A 156 -3.05 13.95 6.79
N GLN A 157 -4.28 14.32 7.15
CA GLN A 157 -5.45 13.43 7.06
C GLN A 157 -5.77 13.04 5.61
N GLU A 158 -5.75 14.01 4.70
CA GLU A 158 -5.92 13.76 3.26
C GLU A 158 -4.84 12.80 2.75
N LEU A 159 -3.59 13.06 3.12
CA LEU A 159 -2.46 12.24 2.70
C LEU A 159 -2.53 10.81 3.25
N THR A 160 -2.97 10.64 4.50
CA THR A 160 -3.20 9.32 5.10
C THR A 160 -4.25 8.54 4.32
N THR A 161 -5.36 9.20 3.97
CA THR A 161 -6.44 8.61 3.17
C THR A 161 -5.93 8.19 1.79
N LYS A 162 -5.14 9.03 1.14
CA LYS A 162 -4.51 8.73 -0.15
C LYS A 162 -3.54 7.55 -0.09
N ILE A 163 -2.75 7.42 0.98
CA ILE A 163 -1.88 6.25 1.22
C ILE A 163 -2.73 4.99 1.37
N PHE A 164 -3.79 5.04 2.17
CA PHE A 164 -4.71 3.92 2.34
C PHE A 164 -5.33 3.50 1.01
N ASN A 165 -5.87 4.45 0.24
CA ASN A 165 -6.48 4.19 -1.05
C ASN A 165 -5.50 3.66 -2.11
N LEU A 166 -4.23 4.07 -2.04
CA LEU A 166 -3.16 3.54 -2.89
C LEU A 166 -2.88 2.07 -2.58
N LEU A 167 -2.75 1.72 -1.30
CA LEU A 167 -2.14 0.46 -0.90
C LEU A 167 -3.14 -0.61 -0.49
N SER A 168 -4.36 -0.29 -0.05
CA SER A 168 -5.28 -1.28 0.52
C SER A 168 -5.39 -2.54 -0.35
N HIS A 169 -5.68 -2.34 -1.64
CA HIS A 169 -5.66 -3.37 -2.67
C HIS A 169 -4.88 -2.79 -3.85
N HIS A 170 -3.75 -3.39 -4.23
CA HIS A 170 -2.95 -2.86 -5.32
C HIS A 170 -2.23 -3.93 -6.12
N HIS A 171 -1.89 -3.58 -7.35
CA HIS A 171 -0.96 -4.31 -8.18
C HIS A 171 0.41 -3.63 -8.13
N ILE A 172 1.45 -4.43 -8.22
CA ILE A 172 2.81 -3.96 -8.48
C ILE A 172 3.38 -4.74 -9.66
N THR A 173 3.84 -4.01 -10.67
CA THR A 173 4.52 -4.60 -11.83
C THR A 173 6.02 -4.60 -11.60
N VAL A 174 6.65 -5.71 -11.95
CA VAL A 174 8.11 -5.82 -11.99
C VAL A 174 8.61 -5.57 -13.41
N LEU A 175 9.93 -5.54 -13.63
CA LEU A 175 10.50 -5.33 -14.96
C LEU A 175 10.19 -6.51 -15.91
N ASP A 176 10.00 -7.71 -15.38
CA ASP A 176 9.45 -8.84 -16.11
C ASP A 176 7.95 -8.61 -16.39
N GLU A 177 7.62 -8.30 -17.65
CA GLU A 177 6.25 -8.01 -18.08
C GLU A 177 5.32 -9.24 -17.99
N ASN A 178 5.88 -10.44 -17.82
CA ASN A 178 5.10 -11.66 -17.63
C ASN A 178 4.69 -11.88 -16.18
N LYS A 179 5.15 -11.04 -15.23
CA LYS A 179 4.83 -11.19 -13.81
C LYS A 179 4.11 -9.96 -13.29
N MET A 180 3.02 -10.19 -12.57
CA MET A 180 2.36 -9.17 -11.78
C MET A 180 2.10 -9.68 -10.38
N TYR A 181 2.11 -8.79 -9.40
CA TYR A 181 1.83 -9.14 -8.02
C TYR A 181 0.61 -8.38 -7.54
N ARG A 182 -0.34 -9.11 -6.95
CA ARG A 182 -1.48 -8.53 -6.25
C ARG A 182 -1.22 -8.53 -4.76
N VAL A 183 -1.52 -7.40 -4.13
CA VAL A 183 -1.25 -7.16 -2.72
C VAL A 183 -2.54 -6.70 -2.05
N ILE A 184 -2.84 -7.31 -0.90
CA ILE A 184 -3.94 -6.92 -0.02
C ILE A 184 -3.32 -6.59 1.33
N MET A 185 -3.51 -5.36 1.82
CA MET A 185 -2.86 -4.89 3.05
C MET A 185 -3.46 -5.49 4.33
N SER A 186 -4.73 -5.89 4.27
CA SER A 186 -5.42 -6.51 5.40
C SER A 186 -6.36 -7.60 4.88
N SER A 187 -5.89 -8.84 4.88
CA SER A 187 -6.73 -9.97 4.49
C SER A 187 -7.88 -10.17 5.45
N SER A 188 -9.02 -10.63 4.94
CA SER A 188 -10.19 -10.97 5.77
C SER A 188 -9.95 -12.18 6.69
N SER A 189 -8.93 -13.01 6.42
CA SER A 189 -8.65 -14.22 7.22
C SER A 189 -7.91 -13.93 8.53
N ASP A 190 -6.87 -13.11 8.48
CA ASP A 190 -5.93 -12.90 9.59
C ASP A 190 -5.52 -11.44 9.78
N GLY A 191 -6.03 -10.53 8.95
CA GLY A 191 -5.67 -9.12 8.95
C GLY A 191 -4.27 -8.82 8.43
N ASN A 192 -3.46 -9.82 8.06
CA ASN A 192 -2.08 -9.60 7.62
C ASN A 192 -2.02 -9.18 6.15
N VAL A 193 -0.88 -8.62 5.75
CA VAL A 193 -0.58 -8.35 4.34
C VAL A 193 -0.46 -9.68 3.60
N GLN A 194 -1.15 -9.80 2.47
CA GLN A 194 -1.05 -10.94 1.54
C GLN A 194 -0.49 -10.46 0.21
N VAL A 195 0.40 -11.26 -0.38
CA VAL A 195 1.02 -11.01 -1.69
C VAL A 195 0.85 -12.28 -2.52
N ALA A 196 0.24 -12.15 -3.68
CA ALA A 196 0.04 -13.24 -4.64
C ALA A 196 0.76 -12.90 -5.95
N GLU A 197 1.52 -13.86 -6.48
CA GLU A 197 2.17 -13.76 -7.79
C GLU A 197 1.24 -14.30 -8.87
N PHE A 198 1.18 -13.61 -10.00
CA PHE A 198 0.45 -14.00 -11.18
C PHE A 198 1.42 -13.97 -12.36
N GLU A 199 1.36 -15.01 -13.18
CA GLU A 199 2.08 -15.07 -14.43
C GLU A 199 1.12 -14.84 -15.59
N ARG A 200 1.57 -14.03 -16.55
CA ARG A 200 0.87 -13.81 -17.79
C ARG A 200 0.85 -15.12 -18.55
N VAL A 201 -0.35 -15.54 -18.87
CA VAL A 201 -0.58 -16.67 -19.76
C VAL A 201 -0.78 -16.11 -21.16
N ASP A 202 0.17 -16.35 -22.06
CA ASP A 202 -0.03 -16.07 -23.48
C ASP A 202 -0.99 -17.10 -24.08
N ASP A 203 -2.06 -16.64 -24.71
CA ASP A 203 -3.07 -17.40 -25.48
C ASP A 203 -3.22 -18.88 -25.07
N LEU A 204 -3.56 -19.14 -23.80
CA LEU A 204 -4.19 -20.42 -23.49
C LEU A 204 -5.53 -20.41 -24.22
N LYS A 205 -5.80 -21.46 -25.00
CA LYS A 205 -7.15 -21.79 -25.43
C LYS A 205 -7.98 -21.75 -24.16
N VAL A 206 -8.81 -20.72 -24.03
CA VAL A 206 -9.60 -20.42 -22.83
C VAL A 206 -10.35 -21.67 -22.35
N ASP A 207 -10.69 -22.56 -23.30
CA ASP A 207 -11.26 -23.89 -23.12
C ASP A 207 -10.47 -24.84 -22.21
N ASP A 208 -9.14 -24.75 -22.13
CA ASP A 208 -8.31 -25.65 -21.32
C ASP A 208 -8.21 -25.16 -19.85
N ILE A 209 -8.21 -23.84 -19.61
CA ILE A 209 -8.29 -23.25 -18.26
C ILE A 209 -9.67 -23.46 -17.64
N ILE A 210 -10.74 -23.27 -18.41
CA ILE A 210 -12.11 -23.46 -17.93
C ILE A 210 -12.31 -24.93 -17.49
N LYS A 211 -11.76 -25.90 -18.23
CA LYS A 211 -11.82 -27.31 -17.84
C LYS A 211 -11.09 -27.61 -16.52
N GLU A 212 -9.93 -27.01 -16.27
CA GLU A 212 -9.22 -27.18 -15.00
C GLU A 212 -9.96 -26.51 -13.84
N PHE A 213 -10.53 -25.32 -14.05
CA PHE A 213 -11.30 -24.62 -13.03
C PHE A 213 -12.61 -25.34 -12.68
N ASP A 214 -13.34 -25.84 -13.68
CA ASP A 214 -14.55 -26.63 -13.48
C ASP A 214 -14.24 -27.94 -12.75
N ALA A 215 -13.13 -28.62 -13.10
CA ALA A 215 -12.66 -29.82 -12.42
C ALA A 215 -12.29 -29.60 -10.94
N LEU A 216 -11.80 -28.41 -10.58
CA LEU A 216 -11.51 -28.02 -9.19
C LEU A 216 -12.78 -27.61 -8.42
N SER A 217 -13.84 -27.19 -9.12
CA SER A 217 -15.12 -26.82 -8.52
C SER A 217 -16.06 -28.01 -8.27
N ASP A 218 -15.78 -29.14 -8.93
CA ASP A 218 -16.54 -30.40 -8.83
C ASP A 218 -16.05 -31.36 -7.72
N GLU A 219 -15.03 -30.99 -6.92
CA GLU A 219 -14.72 -31.76 -5.73
C GLU A 219 -15.88 -31.67 -4.72
N PRO A 220 -16.55 -32.79 -4.40
CA PRO A 220 -17.66 -32.76 -3.45
C PRO A 220 -17.11 -32.34 -2.09
N ALA A 221 -17.64 -31.25 -1.56
CA ALA A 221 -17.40 -30.78 -0.19
C ALA A 221 -17.39 -31.98 0.75
N ALA A 222 -16.20 -32.29 1.30
CA ALA A 222 -16.01 -33.40 2.19
C ALA A 222 -17.07 -33.34 3.29
N LYS A 223 -17.95 -34.35 3.31
CA LYS A 223 -19.06 -34.45 4.27
C LYS A 223 -18.50 -34.29 5.68
N SER A 224 -18.81 -33.15 6.30
CA SER A 224 -18.66 -32.90 7.73
C SER A 224 -19.35 -34.04 8.49
N LYS A 225 -18.56 -34.92 9.11
CA LYS A 225 -19.04 -35.95 10.03
C LYS A 225 -19.61 -35.25 11.25
N GLY A 226 -20.90 -35.47 11.50
CA GLY A 226 -21.63 -34.88 12.61
C GLY A 226 -20.98 -35.12 13.97
N GLN A 227 -20.93 -34.08 14.79
CA GLN A 227 -20.70 -34.20 16.22
C GLN A 227 -22.04 -34.49 16.91
N PRO A 228 -22.08 -35.42 17.88
CA PRO A 228 -23.29 -35.72 18.63
C PRO A 228 -23.62 -34.57 19.59
N ARG A 229 -24.91 -34.23 19.61
CA ARG A 229 -25.55 -33.30 20.53
C ARG A 229 -25.43 -33.85 21.95
N VAL A 230 -24.58 -33.26 22.78
CA VAL A 230 -24.55 -33.57 24.21
C VAL A 230 -25.61 -32.72 24.90
N THR A 231 -26.68 -33.39 25.33
CA THR A 231 -27.58 -32.90 26.37
C THR A 231 -26.94 -33.18 27.73
N ASN A 232 -26.74 -32.14 28.54
CA ASN A 232 -27.10 -32.05 29.95
C ASN A 232 -26.90 -30.61 30.43
#